data_AF-A0A0G0ZDW5-F1
#
_entry.id   AF-A0A0G0ZDW5-F1
#
_cell.length_a   1.000
_cell.length_b   1.000
_cell.length_c   1.000
_cell.angle_alpha   90.00
_cell.angle_beta   90.00
_cell.angle_gamma   90.00
#
_symmetry.space_group_name_H-M   'P 1'
#
loop_
_entity.id
_entity.type
_entity.pdbx_description
1 polymer ?
#
loop_
_entity_poly.entity_id
_entity_poly.type
_entity_poly.pdbx_seq_one_letter_code
_entity_poly.pdbx_strand_id
1 'polypeptide(L)'
;MELYKATSEDKLFLRPKPDMLKVSGDQVFATLQGEGVTAGKPAVFLRLHFCNLACSWCDTKYTWDQNREEFWREPVDWSFSEATTNIGKAWTEKFGFEVPSFEKRLVVTGGEPLLQQKKDSQFTKAFTGLEYRN
;
A
#
# COMPACT_ATOMS: atom_id res chain seq x y z
N MET A 1 4.02 -24.82 15.45
CA MET A 1 3.81 -23.36 15.46
C MET A 1 2.36 -23.14 15.83
N GLU A 2 2.10 -22.39 16.90
CA GLU A 2 0.72 -22.14 17.33
C GLU A 2 0.07 -21.16 16.36
N LEU A 3 -1.14 -21.46 15.90
CA LEU A 3 -1.89 -20.57 15.00
C LEU A 3 -2.34 -19.35 15.79
N TYR A 4 -2.20 -18.15 15.21
CA TYR A 4 -2.71 -16.93 15.84
C TYR A 4 -4.24 -17.00 15.96
N LYS A 5 -4.76 -16.66 17.15
CA LYS A 5 -6.20 -16.61 17.42
C LYS A 5 -6.64 -15.16 17.53
N ALA A 6 -7.24 -14.66 16.45
CA ALA A 6 -7.71 -13.28 16.38
C ALA A 6 -8.78 -12.97 17.44
N THR A 7 -8.57 -11.86 18.14
CA THR A 7 -9.50 -11.31 19.12
C THR A 7 -10.67 -10.62 18.41
N SER A 8 -11.71 -10.26 19.17
CA SER A 8 -12.80 -9.42 18.65
C SER A 8 -12.31 -8.02 18.24
N GLU A 9 -11.29 -7.51 18.92
CA GLU A 9 -10.66 -6.22 18.63
C GLU A 9 -9.91 -6.27 17.29
N ASP A 10 -9.13 -7.33 17.06
CA ASP A 10 -8.42 -7.56 15.79
C ASP A 10 -9.40 -7.54 14.59
N LYS A 11 -10.53 -8.25 14.75
CA LYS A 11 -11.58 -8.30 13.72
C LYS A 11 -12.28 -6.97 13.52
N LEU A 12 -12.43 -6.16 14.57
CA LEU A 12 -13.01 -4.82 14.48
C LEU A 12 -12.05 -3.86 13.76
N PHE A 13 -10.75 -3.96 14.07
CA PHE A 13 -9.69 -3.13 13.51
C PHE A 13 -9.47 -3.37 12.01
N LEU A 14 -9.62 -4.61 11.54
CA LEU A 14 -9.50 -4.93 10.11
C LEU A 14 -10.72 -4.55 9.27
N ARG A 15 -11.83 -4.09 9.87
CA ARG A 15 -13.00 -3.70 9.09
C ARG A 15 -12.66 -2.52 8.16
N PRO A 16 -12.90 -2.64 6.84
CA PRO A 16 -12.62 -1.55 5.92
C PRO A 16 -13.42 -0.29 6.27
N LYS A 17 -12.71 0.82 6.50
CA LYS A 17 -13.34 2.15 6.65
C LYS A 17 -13.53 2.81 5.27
N PRO A 18 -14.65 3.52 5.01
CA PRO A 18 -14.98 4.02 3.67
C PRO A 18 -13.89 4.91 3.06
N ASP A 19 -13.36 5.85 3.84
CA ASP A 19 -12.45 6.91 3.37
C ASP A 19 -11.00 6.69 3.82
N MET A 20 -10.62 5.44 4.08
CA MET A 20 -9.25 5.08 4.49
C MET A 20 -8.73 3.86 3.74
N LEU A 21 -7.46 3.95 3.34
CA LEU A 21 -6.69 2.85 2.80
C LEU A 21 -6.14 2.01 3.95
N LYS A 22 -6.31 0.70 3.87
CA LYS A 22 -5.65 -0.23 4.79
C LYS A 22 -4.31 -0.62 4.15
N VAL A 23 -3.20 -0.29 4.78
CA VAL A 23 -1.82 -0.54 4.29
C VAL A 23 -1.06 -1.45 5.26
N SER A 24 -0.05 -2.19 4.80
CA SER A 24 0.72 -3.12 5.67
C SER A 24 2.16 -3.32 5.16
N GLY A 25 3.03 -3.87 6.01
CA GLY A 25 4.47 -4.03 5.73
C GLY A 25 5.19 -2.68 5.61
N ASP A 26 6.08 -2.56 4.61
CA ASP A 26 6.65 -1.26 4.19
C ASP A 26 5.59 -0.44 3.45
N GLN A 27 4.66 0.12 4.22
CA GLN A 27 3.42 0.78 3.76
C GLN A 27 3.65 1.71 2.57
N VAL A 28 4.74 2.48 2.60
CA VAL A 28 5.19 3.32 1.50
C VAL A 28 6.71 3.37 1.43
N PHE A 29 7.28 3.34 0.23
CA PHE A 29 8.72 3.52 0.02
C PHE A 29 9.03 4.00 -1.39
N ALA A 30 10.14 4.70 -1.56
CA ALA A 30 10.60 5.18 -2.86
C ALA A 30 11.84 4.40 -3.33
N THR A 31 11.84 4.00 -4.60
CA THR A 31 12.93 3.27 -5.24
C THR A 31 12.81 3.35 -6.78
N LEU A 32 13.63 2.59 -7.50
CA LEU A 32 13.46 2.37 -8.94
C LEU A 32 12.51 1.18 -9.17
N GLN A 33 11.55 1.31 -10.08
CA GLN A 33 10.72 0.19 -10.52
C GLN A 33 11.61 -0.92 -11.09
N GLY A 34 11.45 -2.15 -10.61
CA GLY A 34 12.26 -3.29 -11.03
C GLY A 34 11.71 -4.02 -12.26
N GLU A 35 10.40 -3.88 -12.53
CA GLU A 35 9.69 -4.75 -13.45
C GLU A 35 8.88 -4.00 -14.52
N GLY A 36 8.58 -4.70 -15.62
CA GLY A 36 7.70 -4.23 -16.69
C GLY A 36 8.30 -3.08 -17.51
N VAL A 37 7.42 -2.38 -18.22
CA VAL A 37 7.78 -1.34 -19.21
C VAL A 37 8.42 -0.09 -18.60
N THR A 38 8.28 0.09 -17.29
CA THR A 38 8.85 1.23 -16.54
C THR A 38 10.04 0.84 -15.66
N ALA A 39 10.61 -0.36 -15.87
CA ALA A 39 11.81 -0.79 -15.17
C ALA A 39 12.94 0.25 -15.26
N GLY A 40 13.64 0.45 -14.14
CA GLY A 40 14.71 1.46 -13.98
C GLY A 40 14.23 2.88 -13.70
N LYS A 41 12.91 3.15 -13.71
CA LYS A 41 12.39 4.50 -13.47
C LYS A 41 12.08 4.77 -11.99
N PRO A 42 12.31 6.00 -11.47
CA PRO A 42 11.90 6.38 -10.12
C PRO A 42 10.39 6.18 -9.88
N ALA A 43 10.04 5.66 -8.71
CA ALA A 43 8.67 5.43 -8.29
C ALA A 43 8.55 5.45 -6.76
N VAL A 44 7.36 5.82 -6.28
CA VAL A 44 6.91 5.51 -4.91
C VAL A 44 5.96 4.33 -4.99
N PHE A 45 6.13 3.37 -4.10
CA PHE A 45 5.28 2.21 -3.95
C PHE A 45 4.36 2.43 -2.75
N LEU A 46 3.06 2.18 -2.93
CA LEU A 46 2.06 2.16 -1.86
C LEU A 46 1.56 0.73 -1.71
N ARG A 47 1.85 0.11 -0.55
CA ARG A 47 1.52 -1.30 -0.28
C ARG A 47 0.22 -1.41 0.50
N LEU A 48 -0.86 -1.80 -0.16
CA LEU A 48 -2.14 -2.05 0.49
C LEU A 48 -2.11 -3.38 1.26
N HIS A 49 -3.07 -3.54 2.16
CA HIS A 49 -3.32 -4.76 2.89
C HIS A 49 -4.48 -5.56 2.25
N PHE A 50 -4.55 -6.85 2.57
CA PHE A 50 -5.44 -7.88 2.01
C PHE A 50 -5.04 -8.44 0.65
N CYS A 51 -5.10 -9.76 0.52
CA CYS A 51 -5.10 -10.49 -0.75
C CYS A 51 -6.14 -11.62 -0.68
N ASN A 52 -6.85 -11.86 -1.79
CA ASN A 52 -7.84 -12.95 -1.91
C ASN A 52 -7.21 -14.25 -2.43
N LEU A 53 -5.90 -14.25 -2.69
CA LEU A 53 -5.14 -15.41 -3.12
C LEU A 53 -4.29 -15.95 -1.96
N ALA A 54 -4.07 -17.26 -1.97
CA ALA A 54 -3.26 -17.98 -0.97
C ALA A 54 -2.06 -18.66 -1.66
N CYS A 55 -1.31 -17.88 -2.43
CA CYS A 55 -0.22 -18.41 -3.26
C CYS A 55 0.87 -19.06 -2.38
N SER A 56 1.25 -20.30 -2.68
CA SER A 56 2.24 -21.07 -1.92
C SER A 56 3.63 -20.41 -1.91
N TRP A 57 3.97 -19.76 -3.02
CA TRP A 57 5.23 -19.03 -3.27
C TRP A 57 5.19 -17.53 -2.89
N CYS A 58 4.13 -17.07 -2.21
CA CYS A 58 4.05 -15.66 -1.80
C CYS A 58 5.09 -15.35 -0.70
N ASP A 59 5.87 -14.31 -0.91
CA ASP A 59 6.84 -13.74 0.05
C ASP A 59 6.17 -12.81 1.08
N THR A 60 5.01 -12.27 0.75
CA THR A 60 4.24 -11.27 1.52
C THR A 60 3.00 -11.87 2.19
N LYS A 61 3.16 -13.04 2.82
CA LYS A 61 2.07 -13.82 3.45
C LYS A 61 1.31 -13.06 4.54
N TYR A 62 1.94 -12.06 5.16
CA TYR A 62 1.29 -11.17 6.12
C TYR A 62 0.09 -10.40 5.54
N THR A 63 -0.08 -10.36 4.21
CA THR A 63 -1.24 -9.70 3.57
C THR A 63 -2.48 -10.59 3.45
N TRP A 64 -2.40 -11.90 3.70
CA TRP A 64 -3.54 -12.83 3.51
C TRP A 64 -3.61 -14.01 4.48
N ASP A 65 -2.51 -14.41 5.11
CA ASP A 65 -2.50 -15.55 6.03
C ASP A 65 -3.00 -15.14 7.41
N GLN A 66 -4.28 -15.39 7.66
CA GLN A 66 -4.95 -15.06 8.92
C GLN A 66 -4.43 -15.85 10.13
N ASN A 67 -3.60 -16.88 9.93
CA ASN A 67 -2.99 -17.62 11.03
C ASN A 67 -1.73 -16.94 11.56
N ARG A 68 -1.28 -15.87 10.90
CA ARG A 68 -0.12 -15.07 11.29
C ARG A 68 -0.56 -13.87 12.09
N GLU A 69 0.18 -13.57 13.16
CA GLU A 69 -0.09 -12.38 13.98
C GLU A 69 0.07 -11.10 13.16
N GLU A 70 1.03 -11.09 12.25
CA GLU A 70 1.36 -9.96 11.38
C GLU A 70 0.16 -9.51 10.53
N PHE A 71 -0.68 -10.45 10.07
CA PHE A 71 -1.90 -10.13 9.33
C PHE A 71 -2.86 -9.26 10.14
N TRP A 72 -2.92 -9.44 11.45
CA TRP A 72 -3.84 -8.72 12.33
C TRP A 72 -3.23 -7.44 12.90
N ARG A 73 -1.91 -7.43 13.14
CA ARG A 73 -1.22 -6.38 13.90
C ARG A 73 -0.51 -5.34 13.04
N GLU A 74 0.03 -5.72 11.89
CA GLU A 74 0.77 -4.79 11.00
C GLU A 74 -0.10 -3.75 10.28
N PRO A 75 -1.36 -4.05 9.89
CA PRO A 75 -2.08 -3.12 9.05
C PRO A 75 -2.37 -1.80 9.76
N VAL A 76 -2.31 -0.68 9.06
CA VAL A 76 -2.74 0.62 9.58
C VAL A 76 -3.75 1.26 8.62
N ASP A 77 -4.66 2.06 9.16
CA ASP A 77 -5.58 2.84 8.34
C ASP A 77 -4.95 4.21 8.06
N TRP A 78 -4.86 4.58 6.79
CA TRP A 78 -4.47 5.92 6.38
C TRP A 78 -5.64 6.64 5.72
N SER A 79 -5.92 7.86 6.14
CA SER A 79 -6.70 8.79 5.34
C SER A 79 -5.96 9.11 4.03
N PHE A 80 -6.70 9.60 3.03
CA PHE A 80 -6.08 10.03 1.76
C PHE A 80 -5.04 11.14 1.94
N SER A 81 -5.24 12.03 2.93
CA SER A 81 -4.28 13.09 3.26
C SER A 81 -2.98 12.53 3.85
N GLU A 82 -3.09 11.56 4.76
CA GLU A 82 -1.93 10.87 5.34
C GLU A 82 -1.16 10.10 4.27
N ALA A 83 -1.87 9.35 3.42
CA ALA A 83 -1.25 8.63 2.29
C ALA A 83 -0.49 9.60 1.36
N THR A 84 -1.11 10.73 1.01
CA THR A 84 -0.47 11.77 0.17
C THR A 84 0.81 12.32 0.82
N THR A 85 0.72 12.64 2.11
CA THR A 85 1.85 13.16 2.90
C THR A 85 3.00 12.15 2.95
N ASN A 86 2.69 10.88 3.23
CA ASN A 86 3.69 9.83 3.37
C ASN A 86 4.35 9.49 2.04
N ILE A 87 3.62 9.53 0.92
CA ILE A 87 4.19 9.38 -0.43
C ILE A 87 5.19 10.50 -0.73
N GLY A 88 4.82 11.76 -0.44
CA GLY A 88 5.71 12.90 -0.64
C GLY A 88 6.98 12.81 0.21
N LYS A 89 6.85 12.43 1.49
CA LYS A 89 7.99 12.20 2.39
C LYS A 89 8.91 11.11 1.88
N ALA A 90 8.37 9.94 1.53
CA ALA A 90 9.16 8.82 1.03
C ALA A 90 9.97 9.19 -0.22
N TRP A 91 9.38 9.98 -1.12
CA TRP A 91 10.09 10.50 -2.29
C TRP A 91 11.24 11.43 -1.88
N THR A 92 10.95 12.46 -1.10
CA THR A 92 11.94 13.48 -0.72
C THR A 92 13.09 12.88 0.08
N GLU A 93 12.80 11.96 1.00
CA GLU A 93 13.82 11.24 1.79
C GLU A 93 14.73 10.39 0.91
N LYS A 94 14.20 9.78 -0.15
CA LYS A 94 14.98 8.91 -1.04
C LYS A 94 15.79 9.68 -2.07
N PHE A 95 15.20 10.69 -2.70
CA PHE A 95 15.76 11.35 -3.87
C PHE A 95 16.34 12.74 -3.57
N GLY A 96 16.03 13.34 -2.43
CA GLY A 96 16.58 14.62 -1.99
C GLY A 96 15.96 15.87 -2.63
N PHE A 97 14.84 15.72 -3.34
CA PHE A 97 14.08 16.82 -3.95
C PHE A 97 12.59 16.49 -3.95
N GLU A 98 11.73 17.51 -4.08
CA GLU A 98 10.28 17.32 -4.15
C GLU A 98 9.87 16.53 -5.41
N VAL A 99 8.69 15.90 -5.38
CA VAL A 99 8.24 15.10 -6.52
C VAL A 99 8.10 15.96 -7.78
N PRO A 100 8.85 15.68 -8.87
CA PRO A 100 8.84 16.50 -10.07
C PRO A 100 7.46 16.62 -10.67
N SER A 101 7.09 17.77 -11.24
CA SER A 101 5.81 17.96 -11.93
C SER A 101 5.58 17.00 -13.10
N PHE A 102 6.65 16.55 -13.77
CA PHE A 102 6.62 15.87 -15.06
C PHE A 102 6.92 14.36 -15.03
N GLU A 103 7.50 13.85 -13.94
CA GLU A 103 7.84 12.42 -13.83
C GLU A 103 7.40 11.88 -12.48
N LYS A 104 6.14 11.46 -12.44
CA LYS A 104 5.43 11.10 -11.23
C LYS A 104 4.91 9.70 -11.37
N ARG A 105 5.41 8.79 -10.54
CA ARG A 105 5.04 7.38 -10.62
C ARG A 105 4.72 6.87 -9.24
N LEU A 106 3.44 6.57 -9.06
CA LEU A 106 2.94 5.84 -7.92
C LEU A 106 2.59 4.43 -8.37
N VAL A 107 3.18 3.43 -7.73
CA VAL A 107 2.87 2.03 -7.94
C VAL A 107 2.04 1.56 -6.75
N VAL A 108 0.73 1.39 -6.94
CA VAL A 108 -0.15 0.79 -5.94
C VAL A 108 -0.03 -0.73 -6.06
N THR A 109 0.39 -1.38 -4.98
CA THR A 109 0.70 -2.81 -4.92
C THR A 109 0.20 -3.40 -3.60
N GLY A 110 0.33 -4.71 -3.41
CA GLY A 110 0.13 -5.42 -2.15
C GLY A 110 -1.30 -5.35 -1.57
N GLY A 111 -1.75 -6.34 -0.81
CA GLY A 111 -1.75 -7.71 -1.32
C GLY A 111 -2.35 -7.70 -2.73
N GLU A 112 -3.66 -7.89 -2.88
CA GLU A 112 -4.38 -7.64 -4.13
C GLU A 112 -4.99 -6.22 -4.11
N PRO A 113 -4.41 -5.24 -4.83
CA PRO A 113 -4.87 -3.86 -4.78
C PRO A 113 -6.35 -3.68 -5.14
N LEU A 114 -6.88 -4.54 -6.01
CA LEU A 114 -8.26 -4.44 -6.47
C LEU A 114 -9.29 -4.76 -5.37
N LEU A 115 -8.89 -5.35 -4.25
CA LEU A 115 -9.76 -5.49 -3.08
C LEU A 115 -10.12 -4.14 -2.44
N GLN A 116 -9.32 -3.10 -2.68
CA GLN A 116 -9.57 -1.74 -2.22
C GLN A 116 -9.89 -0.77 -3.38
N GLN A 117 -10.20 -1.29 -4.58
CA GLN A 117 -10.34 -0.52 -5.83
C GLN A 117 -11.20 0.75 -5.72
N LYS A 118 -12.34 0.70 -5.00
CA LYS A 118 -13.21 1.88 -4.85
C LYS A 118 -12.48 3.03 -4.16
N LYS A 119 -11.76 2.72 -3.09
CA LYS A 119 -11.02 3.68 -2.28
C LYS A 119 -9.76 4.13 -2.98
N ASP A 120 -9.06 3.20 -3.62
CA ASP A 120 -7.89 3.49 -4.46
C ASP A 120 -8.27 4.42 -5.62
N SER A 121 -9.40 4.19 -6.28
CA SER A 121 -9.91 5.08 -7.32
C SER A 121 -10.26 6.47 -6.80
N GLN A 122 -10.85 6.58 -5.59
CA GLN A 122 -11.12 7.87 -4.96
C GLN A 122 -9.83 8.59 -4.58
N PHE A 123 -8.88 7.86 -3.98
CA PHE A 123 -7.57 8.36 -3.61
C PHE A 123 -6.81 8.86 -4.83
N THR A 124 -6.64 8.04 -5.87
CA THR A 124 -5.91 8.41 -7.10
C THR A 124 -6.54 9.59 -7.83
N LYS A 125 -7.87 9.76 -7.78
CA LYS A 125 -8.55 10.97 -8.29
C LYS A 125 -8.27 12.22 -7.42
N ALA A 126 -8.24 12.05 -6.10
CA ALA A 126 -7.95 13.13 -5.15
C ALA A 126 -6.46 13.47 -5.07
N PHE A 127 -5.60 12.56 -5.52
CA PHE A 127 -4.15 12.67 -5.52
C PHE A 127 -3.69 13.58 -6.66
N THR A 128 -4.06 14.85 -6.57
CA THR A 128 -3.74 15.92 -7.54
C THR A 128 -2.32 16.46 -7.37
N GLY A 129 -1.60 16.03 -6.33
CA GLY A 129 -0.18 16.32 -6.14
C GLY A 129 0.69 15.69 -7.21
N LEU A 130 0.27 14.56 -7.81
CA LEU A 130 1.00 13.84 -8.84
C LEU A 130 0.14 13.56 -10.09
N GLU A 131 0.45 14.09 -11.29
CA GLU A 131 -0.15 13.61 -12.55
C GLU A 131 0.06 12.10 -12.69
N TYR A 132 -1.01 11.34 -12.52
CA TYR A 132 -1.07 9.91 -12.77
C TYR A 132 -1.15 9.69 -14.29
N ARG A 133 -0.09 9.12 -14.88
CA ARG A 133 -0.14 8.58 -16.25
C ARG A 133 0.00 7.07 -16.19
N ASN A 134 -1.05 6.39 -16.66
CA ASN A 134 -1.01 4.96 -17.00
C ASN A 134 0.07 4.66 -18.04
#